data_AF-K7F9D5-F1
#
_entry.id   AF-K7F9D5-F1
#
_cell.length_a   1.000
_cell.length_b   1.000
_cell.length_c   1.000
_cell.angle_alpha   90.00
_cell.angle_beta   90.00
_cell.angle_gamma   90.00
#
_symmetry.space_group_name_H-M   'P 1'
#
loop_
_entity.id
_entity.type
_entity.pdbx_description
1 polymer ?
#
loop_
_entity_poly.entity_id
_entity_poly.type
_entity_poly.pdbx_seq_one_letter_code
_entity_poly.pdbx_strand_id
1 'polypeptide(L)'
;IDDCQPPLGICPAKRFSPSKRKQHYINQAIRNSDLIPKAKGRKSLQRLENTRYLMTLLERDECGNDEGELAHPAAPSIFTEAGDSGTFQIWNDFMNRSGEEQERVLLFLEEEAKKKHKRKLPVKAEDKRKEHPAYTPKECFQRISRRLRTTLRSSCQVGTLECLEEELLAFFSVTPQSVYTALKDN
;
A
#
# COMPACT_ATOMS: atom_id res chain seq x y z
N ILE A 1 -5.40 91.63 -3.81
CA ILE A 1 -5.65 91.92 -5.23
C ILE A 1 -5.20 90.66 -5.95
N ASP A 2 -6.07 89.65 -5.93
CA ASP A 2 -6.89 89.24 -7.10
C ASP A 2 -6.03 88.46 -8.10
N ASP A 3 -6.06 87.14 -8.06
CA ASP A 3 -7.05 86.24 -8.67
C ASP A 3 -6.82 86.08 -10.19
N CYS A 4 -6.62 84.83 -10.60
CA CYS A 4 -6.93 84.23 -11.91
C CYS A 4 -6.16 82.92 -12.11
N GLN A 5 -6.74 81.78 -11.70
CA GLN A 5 -6.49 80.52 -12.41
C GLN A 5 -7.80 79.70 -12.51
N PRO A 6 -8.14 79.13 -13.68
CA PRO A 6 -9.46 78.54 -13.96
C PRO A 6 -9.62 77.15 -13.32
N PRO A 7 -10.87 76.64 -13.22
CA PRO A 7 -11.19 75.52 -12.35
C PRO A 7 -10.56 74.22 -12.85
N LEU A 8 -9.80 73.56 -11.98
CA LEU A 8 -9.38 72.18 -12.16
C LEU A 8 -10.63 71.30 -12.22
N GLY A 9 -10.88 70.72 -13.40
CA GLY A 9 -11.89 69.69 -13.60
C GLY A 9 -11.59 68.51 -12.68
N ILE A 10 -12.27 68.47 -11.54
CA ILE A 10 -12.30 67.29 -10.66
C ILE A 10 -13.04 66.21 -11.44
N CYS A 11 -12.30 65.30 -12.07
CA CYS A 11 -12.87 64.08 -12.61
C CYS A 11 -13.27 63.23 -11.40
N PRO A 12 -14.57 63.01 -11.13
CA PRO A 12 -14.96 62.26 -9.95
C PRO A 12 -14.51 60.82 -10.17
N ALA A 13 -13.63 60.32 -9.30
CA ALA A 13 -13.33 58.90 -9.19
C ALA A 13 -14.67 58.15 -9.16
N LYS A 14 -15.01 57.46 -10.26
CA LYS A 14 -16.28 56.78 -10.44
C LYS A 14 -16.43 55.78 -9.30
N ARG A 15 -17.15 56.18 -8.25
CA ARG A 15 -17.54 55.28 -7.17
C ARG A 15 -18.48 54.28 -7.80
N PHE A 16 -17.94 53.13 -8.17
CA PHE A 16 -18.73 52.03 -8.72
C PHE A 16 -19.81 51.69 -7.71
N SER A 17 -21.06 51.65 -8.19
CA SER A 17 -22.16 51.18 -7.36
C SER A 17 -21.82 49.79 -6.80
N PRO A 18 -22.34 49.42 -5.63
CA PRO A 18 -22.12 48.08 -5.06
C PRO A 18 -22.42 46.96 -6.07
N SER A 19 -23.41 47.17 -6.94
CA SER A 19 -23.73 46.28 -8.07
C SER A 19 -22.60 46.18 -9.10
N LYS A 20 -22.02 47.31 -9.56
CA LYS A 20 -20.88 47.29 -10.49
C LYS A 20 -19.62 46.69 -9.85
N ARG A 21 -19.41 46.89 -8.54
CA ARG A 21 -18.32 46.24 -7.79
C ARG A 21 -18.52 44.73 -7.70
N LYS A 22 -19.74 44.27 -7.43
CA LYS A 22 -20.09 42.83 -7.45
C LYS A 22 -19.85 42.23 -8.84
N GLN A 23 -20.30 42.91 -9.90
CA GLN A 23 -20.10 42.47 -11.28
C GLN A 23 -18.61 42.40 -11.65
N HIS A 24 -17.80 43.35 -11.16
CA HIS A 24 -16.35 43.31 -11.37
C HIS A 24 -15.71 42.05 -10.78
N TYR A 25 -16.05 41.68 -9.54
CA TYR A 25 -15.53 40.45 -8.92
C TYR A 25 -16.04 39.18 -9.62
N ILE A 26 -17.29 39.18 -10.07
CA ILE A 26 -17.84 38.08 -10.89
C ILE A 26 -17.05 37.95 -12.20
N ASN A 27 -16.89 39.04 -12.95
CA ASN A 27 -16.14 39.05 -14.21
C ASN A 27 -14.65 38.72 -14.00
N GLN A 28 -14.08 39.04 -12.84
CA GLN A 28 -12.72 38.65 -12.48
C GLN A 28 -12.61 37.17 -12.13
N ALA A 29 -13.61 36.58 -11.47
CA ALA A 29 -13.67 35.14 -11.20
C ALA A 29 -13.86 34.33 -12.49
N ILE A 30 -14.72 34.78 -13.41
CA ILE A 30 -14.94 34.15 -14.72
C ILE A 30 -13.65 34.21 -15.56
N ARG A 31 -12.95 35.35 -15.61
CA ARG A 31 -11.64 35.41 -16.31
C ARG A 31 -10.55 34.56 -15.64
N ASN A 32 -10.68 34.28 -14.35
CA ASN A 32 -9.78 33.38 -13.63
C ASN A 32 -10.18 31.89 -13.75
N SER A 33 -11.38 31.55 -14.20
CA SER A 33 -11.76 30.15 -14.44
C SER A 33 -11.17 29.60 -15.74
N ASP A 34 -10.98 30.45 -16.74
CA ASP A 34 -10.37 30.07 -18.04
C ASP A 34 -8.84 29.98 -17.97
N LEU A 35 -8.24 30.61 -16.96
CA LEU A 35 -6.83 30.47 -16.63
C LEU A 35 -6.72 29.32 -15.63
N ILE A 36 -6.19 28.16 -16.05
CA ILE A 36 -5.82 27.05 -15.15
C ILE A 36 -5.21 27.66 -13.88
N PRO A 37 -5.83 27.49 -12.70
CA PRO A 37 -5.40 28.19 -11.50
C PRO A 37 -3.90 27.97 -11.30
N LYS A 38 -3.10 29.02 -11.53
CA LYS A 38 -1.67 28.93 -11.27
C LYS A 38 -1.51 28.70 -9.79
N ALA A 39 -0.94 27.55 -9.46
CA ALA A 39 -0.75 27.12 -8.09
C ALA A 39 -0.06 28.21 -7.27
N LYS A 40 -0.79 28.76 -6.29
CA LYS A 40 -0.22 29.73 -5.35
C LYS A 40 0.41 28.93 -4.20
N GLY A 41 1.70 28.62 -4.36
CA GLY A 41 2.51 27.94 -3.36
C GLY A 41 2.64 26.42 -3.55
N ARG A 42 3.63 25.84 -2.85
CA ARG A 42 4.10 24.45 -3.04
C ARG A 42 2.99 23.40 -2.95
N LYS A 43 2.11 23.49 -1.94
CA LYS A 43 0.98 22.55 -1.76
C LYS A 43 -0.05 22.65 -2.88
N SER A 44 -0.26 23.85 -3.42
CA SER A 44 -1.16 24.04 -4.57
C SER A 44 -0.54 23.50 -5.86
N LEU A 45 0.79 23.56 -5.98
CA LEU A 45 1.52 23.09 -7.15
C LEU A 45 1.48 21.56 -7.20
N GLN A 46 1.76 20.92 -6.07
CA GLN A 46 1.65 19.47 -5.93
C GLN A 46 0.24 18.96 -6.27
N ARG A 47 -0.82 19.67 -5.83
CA ARG A 47 -2.20 19.29 -6.19
C ARG A 47 -2.46 19.37 -7.69
N LEU A 48 -1.96 20.42 -8.34
CA LEU A 48 -2.10 20.59 -9.79
C LEU A 48 -1.33 19.51 -10.57
N GLU A 49 -0.11 19.19 -10.13
CA GLU A 49 0.71 18.11 -10.70
C GLU A 49 0.05 16.74 -10.52
N ASN A 50 -0.47 16.46 -9.32
CA ASN A 50 -1.21 15.23 -9.04
C ASN A 50 -2.45 15.09 -9.93
N THR A 51 -3.25 16.17 -10.09
CA THR A 51 -4.43 16.14 -10.98
C THR A 51 -4.04 15.86 -12.42
N ARG A 52 -2.95 16.46 -12.92
CA ARG A 52 -2.45 16.19 -14.27
C ARG A 52 -2.00 14.75 -14.44
N TYR A 53 -1.24 14.23 -13.47
CA TYR A 53 -0.78 12.85 -13.48
C TYR A 53 -1.95 11.86 -13.52
N LEU A 54 -3.01 12.09 -12.73
CA LEU A 54 -4.21 11.25 -12.74
C LEU A 54 -4.93 11.28 -14.09
N MET A 55 -5.06 12.45 -14.74
CA MET A 55 -5.63 12.53 -16.09
C MET A 55 -4.83 11.72 -17.11
N THR A 56 -3.49 11.79 -17.08
CA THR A 56 -2.63 11.01 -17.99
C THR A 56 -2.74 9.50 -17.76
N LEU A 57 -2.94 9.06 -16.51
CA LEU A 57 -3.18 7.63 -16.23
C LEU A 57 -4.53 7.16 -16.80
N LEU A 58 -5.58 7.97 -16.68
CA LEU A 58 -6.90 7.66 -17.23
C LEU A 58 -6.89 7.62 -18.77
N GLU A 59 -6.14 8.51 -19.42
CA GLU A 59 -5.97 8.49 -20.88
C GLU A 59 -5.30 7.19 -21.39
N ARG A 60 -4.54 6.49 -20.55
CA ARG A 60 -3.92 5.20 -20.90
C ARG A 60 -4.91 4.02 -20.83
N ASP A 61 -5.95 4.10 -20.00
CA ASP A 61 -6.95 3.03 -19.83
C ASP A 61 -8.01 3.02 -20.95
N GLU A 62 -8.26 4.15 -21.60
CA GLU A 62 -9.26 4.28 -22.67
C GLU A 62 -8.75 3.82 -24.06
N CYS A 63 -7.45 3.53 -24.22
CA CYS A 63 -6.88 2.99 -25.45
C CYS A 63 -6.60 1.49 -25.29
N GLY A 64 -7.67 0.70 -25.30
CA GLY A 64 -7.58 -0.75 -25.17
C GLY A 64 -8.86 -1.43 -25.65
N ASN A 65 -9.30 -1.15 -26.88
CA ASN A 65 -10.23 -2.04 -27.57
C ASN A 65 -9.63 -2.52 -28.88
N ASP A 66 -9.51 -3.85 -28.93
CA ASP A 66 -9.40 -4.75 -30.06
C ASP A 66 -8.06 -4.82 -30.82
N GLU A 67 -7.33 -5.92 -30.59
CA GLU A 67 -6.83 -6.81 -31.64
C GLU A 67 -6.28 -8.10 -31.00
N GLY A 68 -7.07 -9.17 -31.12
CA GLY A 68 -6.68 -10.58 -31.15
C GLY A 68 -5.46 -11.07 -30.37
N GLU A 69 -5.68 -11.58 -29.16
CA GLU A 69 -5.00 -12.79 -28.71
C GLU A 69 -5.98 -13.63 -27.88
N LEU A 70 -6.42 -14.76 -28.44
CA LEU A 70 -7.11 -15.82 -27.70
C LEU A 70 -6.10 -16.49 -26.74
N ALA A 71 -5.57 -15.72 -25.79
CA ALA A 71 -4.93 -16.28 -24.63
C ALA A 71 -6.04 -16.99 -23.86
N HIS A 72 -5.92 -18.31 -23.73
CA HIS A 72 -6.73 -19.05 -22.76
C HIS A 72 -6.71 -18.27 -21.44
N PRO A 73 -7.86 -17.92 -20.86
CA PRO A 73 -7.87 -17.17 -19.61
C PRO A 73 -7.01 -17.97 -18.62
N ALA A 74 -5.93 -17.34 -18.16
CA ALA A 74 -5.08 -17.93 -17.15
C ALA A 74 -5.98 -18.37 -15.98
N ALA A 75 -5.67 -19.51 -15.37
CA ALA A 75 -6.38 -19.94 -14.18
C ALA A 75 -6.44 -18.74 -13.21
N PRO A 76 -7.63 -18.41 -12.67
CA PRO A 76 -7.81 -17.21 -11.88
C PRO A 76 -6.75 -17.18 -10.78
N SER A 77 -6.07 -16.04 -10.66
CA SER A 77 -5.10 -15.85 -9.58
C SER A 77 -5.81 -16.05 -8.24
N ILE A 78 -5.07 -16.43 -7.20
CA ILE A 78 -5.61 -16.52 -5.83
C ILE A 78 -6.32 -15.20 -5.46
N PHE A 79 -5.84 -14.06 -5.96
CA PHE A 79 -6.48 -12.76 -5.75
C PHE A 79 -7.76 -12.55 -6.58
N THR A 80 -7.88 -13.19 -7.73
CA THR A 80 -9.10 -13.19 -8.56
C THR A 80 -10.17 -14.11 -7.95
N GLU A 81 -9.78 -15.25 -7.39
CA GLU A 81 -10.68 -16.18 -6.69
C GLU A 81 -11.14 -15.60 -5.34
N ALA A 82 -10.23 -14.97 -4.59
CA ALA A 82 -10.54 -14.29 -3.34
C ALA A 82 -11.34 -12.98 -3.52
N GLY A 83 -11.53 -12.55 -4.77
CA GLY A 83 -12.34 -11.40 -5.16
C GLY A 83 -13.64 -11.80 -5.84
N ASP A 84 -14.19 -12.98 -5.54
CA ASP A 84 -15.54 -13.30 -6.00
C ASP A 84 -16.56 -12.30 -5.41
N SER A 85 -17.67 -12.08 -6.11
CA SER A 85 -18.69 -11.11 -5.69
C SER A 85 -19.29 -11.41 -4.30
N GLY A 86 -19.26 -12.66 -3.84
CA GLY A 86 -19.71 -13.07 -2.52
C GLY A 86 -18.72 -12.73 -1.40
N THR A 87 -17.42 -12.88 -1.62
CA THR A 87 -16.38 -12.49 -0.65
C THR A 87 -16.44 -10.99 -0.37
N PHE A 88 -16.58 -10.16 -1.40
CA PHE A 88 -16.71 -8.71 -1.23
C PHE A 88 -18.01 -8.32 -0.51
N GLN A 89 -19.11 -9.04 -0.70
CA GLN A 89 -20.35 -8.81 0.04
C GLN A 89 -20.17 -9.08 1.54
N ILE A 90 -19.50 -10.17 1.90
CA ILE A 90 -19.21 -10.49 3.31
C ILE A 90 -18.34 -9.39 3.95
N TRP A 91 -17.34 -8.89 3.22
CA TRP A 91 -16.51 -7.78 3.69
C TRP A 91 -17.31 -6.48 3.83
N ASN A 92 -18.14 -6.15 2.85
CA ASN A 92 -18.99 -4.96 2.90
C ASN A 92 -19.97 -5.03 4.08
N ASP A 93 -20.62 -6.18 4.28
CA ASP A 93 -21.53 -6.41 5.40
C ASP A 93 -20.84 -6.34 6.76
N PHE A 94 -19.56 -6.73 6.85
CA PHE A 94 -18.78 -6.59 8.07
C PHE A 94 -18.38 -5.13 8.32
N MET A 95 -17.88 -4.43 7.30
CA MET A 95 -17.43 -3.04 7.40
C MET A 95 -18.57 -2.07 7.73
N ASN A 96 -19.80 -2.38 7.30
CA ASN A 96 -20.99 -1.56 7.57
C ASN A 96 -21.66 -1.83 8.94
N ARG A 97 -21.13 -2.74 9.76
CA ARG A 97 -21.62 -2.99 11.12
C ARG A 97 -21.10 -1.95 12.12
N SER A 98 -21.78 -1.83 13.27
CA SER A 98 -21.26 -1.04 14.38
C SER A 98 -20.00 -1.70 14.99
N GLY A 99 -19.15 -0.92 15.65
CA GLY A 99 -17.91 -1.44 16.24
C GLY A 99 -18.14 -2.57 17.26
N GLU A 100 -19.18 -2.45 18.09
CA GLU A 100 -19.57 -3.50 19.05
C GLU A 100 -20.03 -4.79 18.35
N GLU A 101 -20.67 -4.68 17.18
CA GLU A 101 -21.06 -5.84 16.37
C GLU A 101 -19.86 -6.48 15.69
N GLN A 102 -18.92 -5.68 15.20
CA GLN A 102 -17.66 -6.20 14.64
C GLN A 102 -16.88 -6.99 15.69
N GLU A 103 -16.77 -6.46 16.92
CA GLU A 103 -16.10 -7.15 18.02
C GLU A 103 -16.79 -8.48 18.38
N ARG A 104 -18.13 -8.51 18.45
CA ARG A 104 -18.89 -9.75 18.65
C ARG A 104 -18.65 -10.79 17.56
N VAL A 105 -18.60 -10.37 16.29
CA VAL A 105 -18.31 -11.25 15.16
C VAL A 105 -16.88 -11.80 15.24
N LEU A 106 -15.89 -10.96 15.56
CA LEU A 106 -14.50 -11.38 15.71
C LEU A 106 -14.33 -12.39 16.85
N LEU A 107 -14.94 -12.14 18.01
CA LEU A 107 -14.90 -13.07 19.15
C LEU A 107 -15.53 -14.43 18.79
N PHE A 108 -16.66 -14.42 18.10
CA PHE A 108 -17.30 -15.65 17.63
C PHE A 108 -16.40 -16.44 16.66
N LEU A 109 -15.78 -15.75 15.69
CA LEU A 109 -14.86 -16.39 14.74
C LEU A 109 -13.62 -16.95 15.43
N GLU A 110 -13.07 -16.25 16.42
CA GLU A 110 -11.95 -16.73 17.22
C GLU A 110 -12.32 -17.98 18.03
N GLU A 111 -13.49 -17.99 18.66
CA GLU A 111 -14.00 -19.14 19.39
C GLU A 111 -14.23 -20.35 18.48
N GLU A 112 -14.80 -20.12 17.30
CA GLU A 112 -14.97 -21.16 16.26
C GLU A 112 -13.63 -21.69 15.74
N ALA A 113 -12.63 -20.84 15.55
CA ALA A 113 -11.28 -21.27 15.17
C ALA A 113 -10.64 -22.14 16.25
N LYS A 114 -10.76 -21.74 17.52
CA LYS A 114 -10.29 -22.53 18.68
C LYS A 114 -11.02 -23.87 18.76
N LYS A 115 -12.34 -23.93 18.51
CA LYS A 115 -13.12 -25.18 18.46
C LYS A 115 -12.67 -26.08 17.31
N LYS A 116 -12.40 -25.53 16.13
CA LYS A 116 -11.87 -26.29 14.97
C LYS A 116 -10.49 -26.85 15.25
N HIS A 117 -9.61 -26.11 15.93
CA HIS A 117 -8.31 -26.61 16.37
C HIS A 117 -8.41 -27.70 17.45
N LYS A 118 -9.41 -27.64 18.34
CA LYS A 118 -9.64 -28.69 19.35
C LYS A 118 -10.27 -29.97 18.75
N ARG A 119 -11.16 -29.84 17.75
CA ARG A 119 -11.79 -30.98 17.06
C ARG A 119 -10.88 -31.63 16.03
N LYS A 120 -9.92 -30.88 15.48
CA LYS A 120 -8.83 -31.40 14.67
C LYS A 120 -7.66 -31.73 15.60
N LEU A 121 -7.61 -32.95 16.14
CA LEU A 121 -6.31 -33.63 16.30
C LEU A 121 -5.51 -33.35 15.02
N PRO A 122 -4.19 -33.07 15.08
CA PRO A 122 -3.40 -32.79 13.90
C PRO A 122 -3.41 -34.06 13.05
N VAL A 123 -4.40 -34.17 12.17
CA VAL A 123 -4.34 -35.04 11.01
C VAL A 123 -3.13 -34.50 10.29
N LYS A 124 -2.05 -35.29 10.33
CA LYS A 124 -0.87 -35.09 9.51
C LYS A 124 -1.37 -34.89 8.09
N ALA A 125 -1.47 -33.63 7.67
CA ALA A 125 -1.54 -33.31 6.27
C ALA A 125 -0.15 -33.69 5.78
N GLU A 126 0.02 -34.95 5.37
CA GLU A 126 1.24 -35.43 4.76
C GLU A 126 1.60 -34.45 3.65
N ASP A 127 2.78 -33.85 3.75
CA ASP A 127 3.23 -32.88 2.78
C ASP A 127 3.42 -33.60 1.43
N LYS A 128 2.64 -33.20 0.43
CA LYS A 128 2.66 -33.79 -0.92
C LYS A 128 3.80 -33.25 -1.78
N ARG A 129 4.60 -32.30 -1.29
CA ARG A 129 5.74 -31.73 -2.01
C ARG A 129 6.84 -32.79 -2.19
N LYS A 130 7.18 -33.11 -3.44
CA LYS A 130 8.17 -34.16 -3.77
C LYS A 130 9.62 -33.70 -3.64
N GLU A 131 9.91 -32.42 -3.90
CA GLU A 131 11.30 -31.91 -3.98
C GLU A 131 11.74 -31.17 -2.71
N HIS A 132 10.82 -30.45 -2.06
CA HIS A 132 11.08 -29.70 -0.83
C HIS A 132 9.93 -29.92 0.17
N PRO A 133 9.87 -31.09 0.83
CA PRO A 133 8.92 -31.29 1.91
C PRO A 133 9.22 -30.27 3.02
N ALA A 134 8.18 -29.61 3.51
CA ALA A 134 8.17 -28.79 4.70
C ALA A 134 8.36 -29.70 5.91
N TYR A 135 9.62 -30.01 6.19
CA TYR A 135 10.01 -30.71 7.39
C TYR A 135 9.48 -29.97 8.62
N THR A 136 8.94 -30.72 9.56
CA THR A 136 8.54 -30.15 10.84
C THR A 136 9.78 -29.62 11.58
N PRO A 137 9.64 -28.58 12.43
CA PRO A 137 10.76 -28.08 13.22
C PRO A 137 11.47 -29.18 14.03
N LYS A 138 10.71 -30.17 14.48
CA LYS A 138 11.24 -31.34 15.20
C LYS A 138 12.11 -32.22 14.30
N GLU A 139 11.71 -32.46 13.05
CA GLU A 139 12.50 -33.25 12.09
C GLU A 139 13.77 -32.52 11.68
N CYS A 140 13.70 -31.22 11.41
CA CYS A 140 14.88 -30.37 11.17
C CYS A 140 15.86 -30.45 12.34
N PHE A 141 15.36 -30.30 13.58
CA PHE A 141 16.19 -30.41 14.78
C PHE A 141 16.77 -31.81 14.96
N GLN A 142 16.13 -32.88 14.50
CA GLN A 142 16.68 -34.24 14.59
C GLN A 142 17.75 -34.51 13.53
N ARG A 143 17.71 -33.79 12.40
CA ARG A 143 18.63 -33.95 11.26
C ARG A 143 20.04 -33.40 11.54
N ILE A 144 20.15 -32.40 12.40
CA ILE A 144 21.43 -31.83 12.81
C ILE A 144 22.21 -32.77 13.75
N SER A 145 23.55 -32.63 13.78
CA SER A 145 24.43 -33.53 14.53
C SER A 145 24.09 -33.63 16.02
N ARG A 146 24.28 -34.80 16.64
CA ARG A 146 24.04 -35.02 18.09
C ARG A 146 24.76 -33.98 18.95
N ARG A 147 26.00 -33.64 18.60
CA ARG A 147 26.81 -32.62 19.31
C ARG A 147 26.19 -31.22 19.21
N LEU A 148 25.74 -30.81 18.01
CA LEU A 148 25.07 -29.52 17.85
C LEU A 148 23.75 -29.48 18.62
N ARG A 149 22.98 -30.57 18.62
CA ARG A 149 21.73 -30.66 19.40
C ARG A 149 21.95 -30.54 20.90
N THR A 150 23.02 -31.14 21.42
CA THR A 150 23.37 -31.00 22.84
C THR A 150 23.77 -29.57 23.16
N THR A 151 24.59 -28.93 22.32
CA THR A 151 24.99 -27.52 22.50
C THR A 151 23.79 -26.58 22.45
N LEU A 152 22.93 -26.69 21.42
CA LEU A 152 21.72 -25.85 21.30
C LEU A 152 20.73 -26.03 22.47
N ARG A 153 20.73 -27.21 23.12
CA ARG A 153 19.91 -27.45 24.32
C ARG A 153 20.54 -26.91 25.59
N SER A 154 21.86 -26.99 25.73
CA SER A 154 22.57 -26.59 26.95
C SER A 154 22.91 -25.11 27.00
N SER A 155 23.10 -24.49 25.84
CA SER A 155 23.43 -23.08 25.71
C SER A 155 22.41 -22.43 24.78
N CYS A 156 21.55 -21.58 25.35
CA CYS A 156 20.64 -20.72 24.60
C CYS A 156 21.43 -19.58 23.94
N GLN A 157 22.43 -19.92 23.12
CA GLN A 157 23.25 -18.99 22.34
C GLN A 157 22.51 -18.61 21.05
N VAL A 158 21.23 -18.28 21.17
CA VAL A 158 20.41 -17.84 20.04
C VAL A 158 21.04 -16.60 19.42
N GLY A 159 21.53 -15.65 20.23
CA GLY A 159 22.21 -14.45 19.71
C GLY A 159 23.49 -14.74 18.91
N THR A 160 24.32 -15.71 19.33
CA THR A 160 25.50 -16.08 18.52
C THR A 160 25.09 -16.76 17.22
N LEU A 161 24.02 -17.55 17.23
CA LEU A 161 23.48 -18.19 16.03
C LEU A 161 22.90 -17.17 15.06
N GLU A 162 22.17 -16.16 15.58
CA GLU A 162 21.62 -15.05 14.80
C GLU A 162 22.75 -14.25 14.13
N CYS A 163 23.82 -13.89 14.85
CA CYS A 163 24.94 -13.17 14.25
C CYS A 163 25.62 -13.97 13.12
N LEU A 164 25.81 -15.28 13.30
CA LEU A 164 26.40 -16.14 12.27
C LEU A 164 25.47 -16.28 11.06
N GLU A 165 24.16 -16.33 11.27
CA GLU A 165 23.17 -16.37 10.21
C GLU A 165 23.19 -15.07 9.39
N GLU A 166 23.19 -13.92 10.06
CA GLU A 166 23.29 -12.61 9.40
C GLU A 166 24.56 -12.48 8.56
N GLU A 167 25.71 -12.92 9.08
CA GLU A 167 26.98 -12.90 8.36
C GLU A 167 26.94 -13.78 7.09
N LEU A 168 26.41 -15.00 7.20
CA LEU A 168 26.27 -15.90 6.06
C LEU A 168 25.28 -15.35 5.03
N LEU A 169 24.13 -14.84 5.47
CA LEU A 169 23.13 -14.24 4.57
C LEU A 169 23.71 -13.03 3.86
N ALA A 170 24.42 -12.16 4.57
CA ALA A 170 25.10 -11.01 3.97
C ALA A 170 26.11 -11.47 2.90
N PHE A 171 26.95 -12.45 3.20
CA PHE A 171 27.95 -12.99 2.27
C PHE A 171 27.31 -13.57 0.99
N PHE A 172 26.30 -14.44 1.13
CA PHE A 172 25.63 -15.07 -0.01
C PHE A 172 24.69 -14.11 -0.77
N SER A 173 24.22 -13.03 -0.14
CA SER A 173 23.45 -12.00 -0.84
C SER A 173 24.27 -11.28 -1.90
N VAL A 174 25.57 -11.08 -1.65
CA VAL A 174 26.50 -10.42 -2.58
C VAL A 174 27.01 -11.41 -3.62
N THR A 175 27.34 -12.64 -3.21
CA THR A 175 27.88 -13.67 -4.11
C THR A 175 27.17 -15.03 -3.91
N PRO A 176 26.02 -15.26 -4.55
CA PRO A 176 25.20 -16.46 -4.32
C PRO A 176 25.88 -17.78 -4.67
N GLN A 177 26.82 -17.78 -5.61
CA GLN A 177 27.53 -18.98 -6.09
C GLN A 177 28.90 -19.20 -5.43
N SER A 178 29.26 -18.35 -4.45
CA SER A 178 30.54 -18.47 -3.75
C SER A 178 30.56 -19.65 -2.78
N VAL A 179 31.75 -20.07 -2.33
CA VAL A 179 31.90 -21.11 -1.32
C VAL A 179 32.41 -20.48 -0.03
N TYR A 180 31.58 -20.52 1.02
CA TYR A 180 31.98 -20.04 2.34
C TYR A 180 32.85 -21.08 3.04
N THR A 181 34.10 -20.72 3.35
CA THR A 181 35.07 -21.61 4.01
C THR A 181 35.39 -21.05 5.39
N ALA A 182 34.76 -21.59 6.43
CA ALA A 182 35.10 -21.23 7.80
C ALA A 182 36.45 -21.85 8.18
N LEU A 183 37.46 -21.02 8.41
CA LEU A 183 38.73 -21.45 8.98
C LEU A 183 38.45 -22.00 10.38
N LYS A 184 38.73 -23.28 10.60
CA LYS A 184 38.83 -23.83 11.94
C LYS A 184 40.30 -23.75 12.33
N ASP A 185 40.63 -22.85 13.24
CA ASP A 185 41.87 -22.96 14.00
C ASP A 185 41.80 -24.29 14.77
N ASN A 186 42.79 -25.16 14.54
CA ASN A 186 42.91 -26.47 15.19
C ASN A 186 43.33 -26.35 16.65
#